data_AF-A0A452Y1H0-F1
#
_entry.id   AF-A0A452Y1H0-F1
#
_cell.length_a   1.000
_cell.length_b   1.000
_cell.length_c   1.000
_cell.angle_alpha   90.00
_cell.angle_beta   90.00
_cell.angle_gamma   90.00
#
_symmetry.space_group_name_H-M   'P 1'
#
loop_
_entity.id
_entity.type
_entity.pdbx_description
1 polymer ?
#
loop_
_entity_poly.entity_id
_entity_poly.type
_entity_poly.pdbx_seq_one_letter_code
_entity_poly.pdbx_strand_id
1 'polypeptide(L)'
;MMMLSKPIKAEEAHELGLVDAVVSPNDLLNDARRWALDICESKRPWVRALYKTDKLESPEVAREILNSARVQSRKQAANLQHPLVCIDAVEEGIVSGP
;
A
#
# COMPACT_ATOMS: atom_id res chain seq x y z
N MET A 1 -7.35 4.54 0.99
CA MET A 1 -6.96 5.01 -0.36
C MET A 1 -7.85 4.43 -1.45
N MET A 2 -7.88 3.10 -1.66
CA MET A 2 -8.56 2.49 -2.81
C MET A 2 -10.09 2.63 -2.80
N MET A 3 -10.75 2.42 -1.64
CA MET A 3 -12.22 2.42 -1.58
C MET A 3 -12.85 3.82 -1.67
N LEU A 4 -12.15 4.84 -1.16
CA LEU A 4 -12.65 6.22 -1.10
C LEU A 4 -12.01 7.13 -2.15
N SER A 5 -11.04 6.63 -2.91
CA SER A 5 -10.20 7.39 -3.85
C SER A 5 -9.60 8.67 -3.26
N LYS A 6 -9.37 8.67 -1.94
CA LYS A 6 -8.81 9.83 -1.23
C LYS A 6 -7.30 9.85 -1.40
N PRO A 7 -6.73 10.98 -1.84
CA PRO A 7 -5.28 11.16 -1.87
C PRO A 7 -4.73 11.25 -0.44
N ILE A 8 -3.43 10.98 -0.32
CA ILE A 8 -2.67 11.07 0.93
C ILE A 8 -1.54 12.10 0.77
N LYS A 9 -1.21 12.82 1.84
CA LYS A 9 -0.09 13.78 1.85
C LYS A 9 1.25 13.06 2.02
N ALA A 10 2.34 13.73 1.66
CA ALA A 10 3.67 13.15 1.69
C ALA A 10 4.09 12.74 3.12
N GLU A 11 3.77 13.56 4.12
CA GLU A 11 4.13 13.34 5.52
C GLU A 11 3.41 12.11 6.08
N GLU A 12 2.10 12.02 5.86
CA GLU A 12 1.28 10.87 6.28
C GLU A 12 1.72 9.59 5.52
N ALA A 13 2.04 9.70 4.24
CA ALA A 13 2.56 8.59 3.45
C ALA A 13 3.92 8.10 3.97
N HIS A 14 4.76 9.00 4.49
CA HIS A 14 6.03 8.64 5.11
C HIS A 14 5.84 7.92 6.45
N GLU A 15 4.94 8.41 7.31
CA GLU A 15 4.59 7.76 8.58
C GLU A 15 4.04 6.34 8.37
N LEU A 16 3.21 6.16 7.32
CA LEU A 16 2.68 4.84 6.94
C LEU A 16 3.72 3.96 6.20
N GLY A 17 4.90 4.49 5.90
CA GLY A 17 5.97 3.81 5.17
C GLY A 17 5.62 3.47 3.72
N LEU A 18 4.78 4.28 3.08
CA LEU A 18 4.52 4.25 1.63
C LEU A 18 5.61 5.02 0.87
N VAL A 19 6.20 6.04 1.51
CA VAL A 19 7.32 6.84 0.98
C VAL A 19 8.48 6.79 1.97
N ASP A 20 9.70 6.55 1.48
CA ASP A 20 10.87 6.36 2.35
C ASP A 20 11.45 7.68 2.91
N ALA A 21 11.21 8.82 2.26
CA ALA A 21 11.62 10.14 2.73
C ALA A 21 10.79 11.27 2.11
N VAL A 22 10.62 12.37 2.86
CA VAL A 22 10.02 13.62 2.38
C VAL A 22 11.10 14.70 2.34
N VAL A 23 11.24 15.35 1.20
CA VAL A 23 12.34 16.29 0.93
C VAL A 23 11.82 17.55 0.22
N SER A 24 12.64 18.58 0.16
CA SER A 24 12.33 19.79 -0.62
C SER A 24 12.18 19.45 -2.11
N PRO A 25 11.26 20.09 -2.84
CA PRO A 25 11.09 19.86 -4.29
C PRO A 25 12.37 20.02 -5.10
N ASN A 26 13.27 20.93 -4.68
CA ASN A 26 14.54 21.19 -5.37
C ASN A 26 15.57 20.07 -5.17
N ASP A 27 15.43 19.27 -4.10
CA ASP A 27 16.39 18.22 -3.73
C ASP A 27 15.92 16.82 -4.15
N LEU A 28 14.65 16.67 -4.55
CA LEU A 28 14.01 15.39 -4.88
C LEU A 28 14.87 14.48 -5.77
N LEU A 29 15.38 15.00 -6.88
CA LEU A 29 16.18 14.22 -7.81
C LEU A 29 17.57 13.88 -7.26
N ASN A 30 18.17 14.79 -6.50
CA ASN A 30 19.49 14.56 -5.91
C ASN A 30 19.41 13.46 -4.85
N ASP A 31 18.39 13.52 -3.99
CA ASP A 31 18.18 12.55 -2.92
C ASP A 31 17.76 11.18 -3.49
N ALA A 32 16.87 11.14 -4.48
CA ALA A 32 16.49 9.88 -5.14
C ALA A 32 17.69 9.20 -5.82
N ARG A 33 18.56 9.96 -6.49
CA ARG A 33 19.78 9.43 -7.11
C ARG A 33 20.76 8.92 -6.06
N ARG A 34 20.94 9.65 -4.96
CA ARG A 34 21.77 9.20 -3.84
C ARG A 34 21.22 7.89 -3.26
N TRP A 35 19.90 7.81 -3.08
CA TRP A 35 19.23 6.62 -2.58
C TRP A 35 19.47 5.39 -3.47
N ALA A 36 19.39 5.57 -4.79
CA ALA A 36 19.67 4.49 -5.74
C ALA A 36 21.14 4.02 -5.67
N LEU A 37 22.09 4.95 -5.55
CA LEU A 37 23.50 4.62 -5.36
C LEU A 37 23.73 3.90 -4.02
N ASP A 38 23.07 4.33 -2.95
CA ASP A 38 23.16 3.67 -1.65
C ASP A 38 22.64 2.22 -1.70
N ILE A 39 21.57 1.95 -2.46
CA ILE A 39 21.09 0.57 -2.69
C ILE A 39 22.13 -0.24 -3.48
N CYS A 40 22.69 0.34 -4.55
CA CYS A 40 23.70 -0.31 -5.39
C CYS A 40 24.97 -0.65 -4.59
N GLU A 41 25.42 0.26 -3.73
CA GLU A 41 26.59 0.13 -2.88
C GLU A 41 26.30 -0.68 -1.60
N SER A 42 25.10 -1.28 -1.46
CA SER A 42 24.67 -2.06 -0.30
C SER A 42 24.69 -1.30 1.03
N LYS A 43 24.64 0.04 0.98
CA LYS A 43 24.47 0.93 2.14
C LYS A 43 23.01 1.01 2.59
N ARG A 44 22.08 0.66 1.69
CA ARG A 44 20.65 0.53 1.96
C ARG A 44 20.13 -0.81 1.47
N PRO A 45 19.12 -1.39 2.13
CA PRO A 45 18.53 -2.65 1.70
C PRO A 45 17.80 -2.49 0.37
N TRP A 46 17.97 -3.47 -0.52
CA TRP A 46 17.09 -3.61 -1.68
C TRP A 46 15.80 -4.32 -1.27
N VAL A 47 14.78 -3.53 -0.92
CA VAL A 47 13.47 -4.05 -0.52
C VAL A 47 12.60 -4.30 -1.74
N ARG A 48 12.02 -5.50 -1.84
CA ARG A 48 11.02 -5.85 -2.87
C ARG A 48 9.64 -5.89 -2.22
N ALA A 49 8.90 -4.78 -2.32
CA ALA A 49 7.61 -4.60 -1.64
C ALA A 49 6.58 -5.70 -1.94
N LEU A 50 6.62 -6.29 -3.15
CA LEU A 50 5.71 -7.37 -3.56
C LEU A 50 5.76 -8.60 -2.64
N TYR A 51 6.92 -8.91 -2.05
CA TYR A 51 7.13 -10.09 -1.20
C TYR A 51 7.08 -9.76 0.29
N LYS A 52 6.68 -8.54 0.64
CA LYS A 52 6.77 -8.03 2.01
C LYS A 52 5.43 -8.27 2.74
N THR A 53 5.48 -8.99 3.85
CA THR A 53 4.29 -9.39 4.63
C THR A 53 4.24 -8.80 6.04
N ASP A 54 5.23 -7.99 6.43
CA ASP A 54 5.37 -7.41 7.77
C ASP A 54 4.20 -6.53 8.23
N LYS A 55 3.46 -5.94 7.28
CA LYS A 55 2.28 -5.09 7.52
C LYS A 55 0.95 -5.79 7.23
N LEU A 56 0.98 -7.08 6.88
CA LEU A 56 -0.24 -7.87 6.67
C LEU A 56 -0.66 -8.49 8.00
N GLU A 57 -1.97 -8.41 8.28
CA GLU A 57 -2.58 -9.14 9.39
C GLU A 57 -2.58 -10.65 9.13
N SER A 58 -2.90 -11.44 10.15
CA SER A 58 -3.11 -12.88 9.97
C SER A 58 -4.23 -13.15 8.94
N PRO A 59 -4.22 -14.29 8.24
CA PRO A 59 -5.24 -14.60 7.23
C PRO A 59 -6.67 -14.54 7.78
N GLU A 60 -6.87 -14.94 9.03
CA GLU A 60 -8.15 -14.91 9.74
C GLU A 60 -8.64 -13.47 9.95
N VAL A 61 -7.78 -12.61 10.52
CA VAL A 61 -8.11 -11.21 10.78
C VAL A 61 -8.30 -10.43 9.47
N ALA A 62 -7.45 -10.68 8.47
CA ALA A 62 -7.59 -10.06 7.16
C ALA A 62 -8.94 -10.42 6.51
N ARG A 63 -9.38 -11.67 6.61
CA ARG A 63 -10.69 -12.12 6.11
C ARG A 63 -11.85 -11.38 6.77
N GLU A 64 -11.80 -11.18 8.08
CA GLU A 64 -12.83 -10.46 8.83
C GLU A 64 -12.91 -8.97 8.42
N ILE A 65 -11.77 -8.32 8.26
CA ILE A 65 -11.67 -6.92 7.80
C ILE A 65 -12.25 -6.79 6.39
N LEU A 66 -11.88 -7.68 5.46
CA LEU A 66 -12.35 -7.65 4.08
C LEU A 66 -13.86 -7.93 3.98
N ASN A 67 -14.39 -8.86 4.76
CA ASN A 67 -15.83 -9.11 4.84
C ASN A 67 -16.60 -7.89 5.35
N SER A 68 -16.08 -7.21 6.36
CA SER A 68 -16.66 -5.96 6.87
C SER A 68 -16.65 -4.87 5.79
N ALA A 69 -15.55 -4.75 5.03
CA ALA A 69 -15.44 -3.81 3.92
C ALA A 69 -16.45 -4.10 2.78
N ARG A 70 -16.74 -5.38 2.48
CA ARG A 70 -17.78 -5.76 1.50
C ARG A 70 -19.17 -5.32 1.95
N VAL A 71 -19.51 -5.55 3.22
CA VAL A 71 -20.79 -5.12 3.80
C VAL A 71 -20.92 -3.61 3.72
N GLN A 72 -19.87 -2.87 4.08
CA GLN A 72 -19.88 -1.41 4.01
C GLN A 72 -20.00 -0.89 2.57
N SER A 73 -19.28 -1.49 1.62
CA SER A 73 -19.30 -1.09 0.21
C SER A 73 -20.69 -1.24 -0.41
N ARG A 74 -21.37 -2.36 -0.13
CA ARG A 74 -22.75 -2.59 -0.57
C ARG A 74 -23.73 -1.58 0.02
N LYS A 75 -23.52 -1.14 1.26
CA LYS A 75 -24.35 -0.12 1.90
C LYS A 75 -24.15 1.27 1.29
N GLN A 76 -22.90 1.63 0.97
CA GLN A 76 -22.58 2.97 0.46
C GLN A 76 -22.89 3.13 -1.03
N ALA A 77 -22.70 2.09 -1.84
CA ALA A 77 -22.91 2.14 -3.28
C ALA A 77 -23.39 0.78 -3.83
N ALA A 78 -24.63 0.41 -3.50
CA ALA A 78 -25.21 -0.90 -3.85
C ALA A 78 -25.22 -1.20 -5.36
N ASN A 79 -25.26 -0.17 -6.20
CA ASN A 79 -25.27 -0.27 -7.66
C ASN A 79 -23.87 -0.43 -8.29
N LEU A 80 -22.79 -0.26 -7.51
CA LEU A 80 -21.42 -0.31 -8.02
C LEU A 80 -20.76 -1.65 -7.67
N GLN A 81 -20.26 -2.34 -8.69
CA GLN A 81 -19.57 -3.64 -8.51
C GLN A 81 -18.06 -3.49 -8.33
N HIS A 82 -17.45 -2.46 -8.93
CA HIS A 82 -16.00 -2.29 -8.89
C HIS A 82 -15.38 -2.23 -7.48
N PRO A 83 -16.04 -1.70 -6.42
CA PRO A 83 -15.45 -1.72 -5.08
C PRO A 83 -15.36 -3.15 -4.52
N LEU A 84 -16.31 -4.02 -4.84
CA LEU A 84 -16.29 -5.42 -4.42
C LEU A 84 -15.18 -6.19 -5.13
N VAL A 85 -15.07 -6.01 -6.45
CA VAL A 85 -14.00 -6.62 -7.26
C VAL A 85 -12.62 -6.15 -6.77
N CYS A 86 -12.49 -4.89 -6.36
CA CYS A 86 -11.26 -4.38 -5.76
C CYS A 86 -10.90 -5.11 -4.46
N ILE A 87 -11.89 -5.39 -3.60
CA ILE A 87 -11.68 -6.16 -2.35
C ILE A 87 -11.28 -7.60 -2.68
N ASP A 88 -11.94 -8.21 -3.66
CA ASP A 88 -11.66 -9.60 -4.07
C ASP A 88 -10.22 -9.75 -4.59
N ALA A 89 -9.73 -8.79 -5.38
CA ALA A 89 -8.35 -8.78 -5.86
C ALA A 89 -7.31 -8.62 -4.73
N VAL A 90 -7.62 -7.79 -3.72
CA VAL A 90 -6.78 -7.62 -2.53
C VAL A 90 -6.73 -8.92 -1.73
N GLU A 91 -7.88 -9.57 -1.54
CA GLU A 91 -7.98 -10.85 -0.84
C GLU A 91 -7.18 -11.95 -1.54
N GLU A 92 -7.30 -12.05 -2.87
CA GLU A 92 -6.53 -13.00 -3.68
C GLU A 92 -5.03 -12.77 -3.53
N GLY A 93 -4.58 -11.52 -3.53
CA GLY A 93 -3.16 -11.19 -3.31
C GLY A 93 -2.65 -11.56 -1.92
N ILE A 94 -3.51 -11.57 -0.90
CA ILE A 94 -3.14 -12.01 0.45
C ILE A 94 -3.07 -13.54 0.54
N VAL A 95 -3.99 -14.25 -0.12
CA VAL A 95 -4.10 -15.72 -0.04
C VAL A 95 -3.10 -16.42 -0.97
N SER A 96 -2.95 -15.90 -2.18
CA SER A 96 -2.24 -16.53 -3.29
C SER A 96 -1.08 -15.66 -3.80
N GLY A 97 -0.62 -14.71 -2.99
CA GLY A 97 0.51 -13.85 -3.31
C GLY A 97 1.78 -14.64 -3.66
N PRO A 98 2.72 -14.00 -4.37
CA PRO A 98 3.95 -14.64 -4.86
C PRO A 98 4.94 -15.04 -3.77
#